data_AF-A0A9W8G4C5-F1
#
_entry.id   AF-A0A9W8G4C5-F1
#
_cell.length_a   1.000
_cell.length_b   1.000
_cell.length_c   1.000
_cell.angle_alpha   90.00
_cell.angle_beta   90.00
_cell.angle_gamma   90.00
#
_symmetry.space_group_name_H-M   'P 1'
#
loop_
_entity.id
_entity.type
_entity.pdbx_description
1 polymer ?
#
loop_
_entity_poly.entity_id
_entity_poly.type
_entity_poly.pdbx_seq_one_letter_code
_entity_poly.pdbx_strand_id
1 'polypeptide(L)'
;MVKIGLLALLATVVLAVPVVSHPQAKQQPFMANSHDHYSGSDTICTTDSAGSKSCYPKVFQATEEFQVIMPGQSVPPGLHVQIDMTTGQRMAKLMPPGESNHGDSAEHGALTVVENDELGDNGQIAIGKHSNHQADSSLEAHISRLVTATSNPGSVADSTHVVQALGKLEELVHDTRHASALLHDTDAVPTLLRLSDPKPVHQGMPQQSWPPVVRQLSSVVLGSAVQNNQKLQGVAMQSGAVTHLLSFLKSETNLKALGKHIFALSAVIRGHSLALEQFAQHGGFQTLRDVHPFALSTSQENNEVEASKLESRLVRFVDDLFNPEFNPNPTSEAAVLIREGALVWCNALASRLINNLEDIDDVHETAVPAFQRKLDYARVLQSLKTAYPDKCVLPLELKAWLQDEHASLLSLSDVDGIEEYRHALNELDY
;
A
#
# COMPACT_ATOMS: atom_id res chain seq x y z
N MET A 1 -13.94 -66.26 -39.14
CA MET A 1 -13.74 -64.89 -39.62
C MET A 1 -12.61 -64.26 -38.82
N VAL A 2 -11.51 -63.97 -39.51
CA VAL A 2 -10.25 -63.41 -38.98
C VAL A 2 -10.34 -61.89 -39.00
N LYS A 3 -10.05 -61.20 -37.88
CA LYS A 3 -9.62 -59.79 -37.81
C LYS A 3 -8.78 -59.62 -36.52
N ILE A 4 -7.46 -59.81 -36.59
CA ILE A 4 -6.41 -58.78 -36.80
C ILE A 4 -6.36 -57.80 -35.63
N GLY A 5 -5.40 -58.06 -34.72
CA GLY A 5 -4.97 -57.12 -33.68
C GLY A 5 -4.12 -56.02 -34.30
N LEU A 6 -4.49 -54.77 -34.01
CA LEU A 6 -3.76 -53.58 -34.44
C LEU A 6 -2.84 -53.14 -33.29
N LEU A 7 -1.54 -53.35 -33.48
CA LEU A 7 -0.46 -52.76 -32.69
C LEU A 7 -0.52 -51.23 -32.83
N ALA A 8 -0.83 -50.52 -31.75
CA ALA A 8 -0.68 -49.07 -31.68
C ALA A 8 0.78 -48.74 -31.34
N LEU A 9 1.50 -48.23 -32.34
CA LEU A 9 2.80 -47.59 -32.20
C LEU A 9 2.67 -46.33 -31.31
N LEU A 10 3.34 -46.33 -30.16
CA LEU A 10 3.62 -45.12 -29.40
C LEU A 10 4.75 -44.35 -30.11
N ALA A 11 4.39 -43.38 -30.94
CA ALA A 11 5.30 -42.35 -31.41
C ALA A 11 5.28 -41.18 -30.42
N THR A 12 6.32 -41.09 -29.59
CA THR A 12 6.60 -39.92 -28.76
C THR A 12 7.01 -38.75 -29.65
N VAL A 13 6.06 -37.84 -29.89
CA VAL A 13 6.36 -36.53 -30.47
C VAL A 13 6.92 -35.65 -29.35
N VAL A 14 8.23 -35.48 -29.34
CA VAL A 14 8.91 -34.45 -28.53
C VAL A 14 8.64 -33.11 -29.22
N LEU A 15 7.68 -32.35 -28.70
CA LEU A 15 7.52 -30.93 -29.04
C LEU A 15 8.65 -30.15 -28.37
N ALA A 16 9.68 -29.82 -29.15
CA ALA A 16 10.68 -28.84 -28.77
C ALA A 16 10.00 -27.46 -28.67
N VAL A 17 9.78 -27.00 -27.43
CA VAL A 17 9.37 -25.61 -27.16
C VAL A 17 10.60 -24.72 -27.39
N PRO A 18 10.53 -23.69 -28.25
CA PRO A 18 11.63 -22.74 -28.37
C PRO A 18 11.72 -21.93 -27.08
N VAL A 19 12.87 -22.02 -26.41
CA VAL A 19 13.25 -21.16 -25.30
C VAL A 19 13.28 -19.72 -25.82
N VAL A 20 12.27 -18.94 -25.43
CA VAL A 20 12.29 -17.49 -25.63
C VAL A 20 13.26 -16.92 -24.61
N SER A 21 14.47 -16.60 -25.07
CA SER A 21 15.47 -15.89 -24.30
C SER A 21 14.91 -14.54 -23.85
N HIS A 22 14.70 -14.36 -22.55
CA HIS A 22 14.48 -13.05 -21.96
C HIS A 22 15.70 -12.15 -22.25
N PRO A 23 15.52 -10.88 -22.63
CA PRO A 23 16.63 -9.96 -22.75
C PRO A 23 17.22 -9.71 -21.35
N GLN A 24 18.42 -10.25 -21.10
CA GLN A 24 19.25 -9.86 -19.97
C GLN A 24 19.50 -8.35 -20.06
N ALA A 25 19.05 -7.61 -19.04
CA ALA A 25 19.53 -6.27 -18.78
C ALA A 25 21.06 -6.33 -18.69
N LYS A 26 21.74 -5.66 -19.62
CA LYS A 26 23.19 -5.51 -19.61
C LYS A 26 23.58 -4.74 -18.35
N GLN A 27 23.94 -5.45 -17.29
CA GLN A 27 24.80 -4.89 -16.26
C GLN A 27 26.15 -4.59 -16.91
N GLN A 28 26.42 -3.30 -17.12
CA GLN A 28 27.78 -2.88 -17.45
C GLN A 28 28.64 -3.09 -16.19
N PRO A 29 29.79 -3.78 -16.30
CA PRO A 29 30.69 -3.96 -15.18
C PRO A 29 31.39 -2.63 -14.88
N PHE A 30 31.13 -2.07 -13.70
CA PHE A 30 31.92 -0.95 -13.21
C PHE A 30 33.31 -1.46 -12.86
N MET A 31 34.31 -1.08 -13.68
CA MET A 31 35.70 -1.37 -13.40
C MET A 31 36.12 -0.65 -12.12
N ALA A 32 36.51 -1.42 -11.11
CA ALA A 32 37.13 -0.91 -9.91
C ALA A 32 38.49 -0.29 -10.29
N ASN A 33 38.52 1.03 -10.45
CA ASN A 33 39.78 1.75 -10.50
C ASN A 33 40.23 2.02 -9.06
N SER A 34 41.37 1.43 -8.73
CA SER A 34 42.01 1.46 -7.43
C SER A 34 42.63 2.83 -7.11
N HIS A 35 42.58 3.15 -5.82
CA HIS A 35 43.25 4.24 -5.09
C HIS A 35 42.48 5.55 -5.03
N ASP A 36 41.57 5.61 -4.06
CA ASP A 36 41.52 6.78 -3.17
C ASP A 36 41.27 6.35 -1.73
N HIS A 37 42.07 6.94 -0.85
CA HIS A 37 42.20 6.65 0.56
C HIS A 37 41.06 7.34 1.31
N TYR A 38 39.89 6.70 1.44
CA TYR A 38 38.81 7.22 2.28
C TYR A 38 38.77 6.51 3.63
N SER A 39 39.13 7.28 4.65
CA SER A 39 39.19 6.91 6.06
C SER A 39 37.82 6.44 6.58
N GLY A 40 37.83 5.37 7.36
CA GLY A 40 36.63 4.66 7.83
C GLY A 40 35.76 5.46 8.79
N SER A 41 34.49 5.63 8.42
CA SER A 41 33.33 5.77 9.33
C SER A 41 31.96 5.75 8.61
N ASP A 42 31.92 5.86 7.27
CA ASP A 42 30.68 6.04 6.49
C ASP A 42 30.31 4.89 5.54
N THR A 43 30.75 3.65 5.81
CA THR A 43 30.43 2.48 4.96
C THR A 43 29.83 1.34 5.78
N ILE A 44 28.67 0.86 5.35
CA ILE A 44 27.99 -0.32 5.88
C ILE A 44 28.38 -1.51 5.00
N CYS A 45 28.74 -2.64 5.60
CA CYS A 45 29.02 -3.88 4.87
C CYS A 45 28.08 -4.98 5.35
N THR A 46 27.41 -5.65 4.42
CA THR A 46 26.57 -6.82 4.68
C THR A 46 27.14 -8.03 3.96
N THR A 47 27.00 -9.20 4.58
CA THR A 47 27.34 -10.49 3.98
C THR A 47 26.05 -11.18 3.58
N ASP A 48 25.92 -11.58 2.32
CA ASP A 48 24.76 -12.33 1.86
C ASP A 48 24.85 -13.83 2.23
N SER A 49 23.76 -14.57 1.99
CA SER A 49 23.65 -16.00 2.27
C SER A 49 24.63 -16.87 1.47
N ALA A 50 25.32 -16.30 0.46
CA ALA A 50 26.36 -16.96 -0.34
C ALA A 50 27.78 -16.62 0.15
N GLY A 51 27.92 -15.83 1.23
CA GLY A 51 29.20 -15.41 1.79
C GLY A 51 29.86 -14.23 1.06
N SER A 52 29.15 -13.58 0.13
CA SER A 52 29.66 -12.40 -0.58
C SER A 52 29.49 -11.15 0.29
N LYS A 53 30.59 -10.42 0.49
CA LYS A 53 30.61 -9.17 1.26
C LYS A 53 30.34 -7.98 0.34
N SER A 54 29.17 -7.36 0.47
CA SER A 54 28.80 -6.12 -0.23
C SER A 54 28.90 -4.93 0.72
N CYS A 55 29.62 -3.88 0.32
CA CYS A 55 29.81 -2.67 1.11
C CYS A 55 29.24 -1.46 0.37
N TYR A 56 28.45 -0.64 1.04
CA TYR A 56 27.78 0.54 0.50
C TYR A 56 27.81 1.72 1.51
N PRO A 57 27.62 2.96 1.06
CA PRO A 57 27.64 4.13 1.93
C PRO A 57 26.54 4.10 2.99
N LYS A 58 26.83 4.60 4.20
CA LYS A 58 25.87 4.69 5.32
C LYS A 58 24.66 5.58 5.01
N VAL A 59 24.87 6.63 4.22
CA VAL A 59 23.83 7.55 3.76
C VAL A 59 23.49 7.22 2.30
N PHE A 60 22.20 7.18 1.97
CA PHE A 60 21.71 6.91 0.62
C PHE A 60 22.11 8.01 -0.37
N GLN A 61 22.68 7.61 -1.51
CA GLN A 61 23.08 8.51 -2.59
C GLN A 61 22.01 8.50 -3.70
N ALA A 62 21.11 9.48 -3.66
CA ALA A 62 19.98 9.55 -4.58
C ALA A 62 20.38 9.94 -6.01
N THR A 63 19.66 9.38 -6.98
CA THR A 63 19.69 9.78 -8.40
C THR A 63 18.26 10.17 -8.83
N GLU A 64 18.09 10.61 -10.07
CA GLU A 64 16.76 10.96 -10.63
C GLU A 64 15.84 9.74 -10.85
N GLU A 65 16.39 8.52 -10.79
CA GLU A 65 15.66 7.26 -10.91
C GLU A 65 15.58 6.54 -9.56
N PHE A 66 14.54 5.71 -9.39
CA PHE A 66 14.36 4.93 -8.17
C PHE A 66 15.47 3.89 -8.00
N GLN A 67 16.19 3.97 -6.90
CA GLN A 67 17.17 2.96 -6.48
C GLN A 67 16.74 2.32 -5.17
N VAL A 68 17.06 1.04 -5.01
CA VAL A 68 16.78 0.28 -3.79
C VAL A 68 17.61 0.84 -2.64
N ILE A 69 16.97 1.08 -1.50
CA ILE A 69 17.63 1.46 -0.26
C ILE A 69 18.16 0.19 0.40
N MET A 70 19.47 0.14 0.65
CA MET A 70 20.10 -1.03 1.25
C MET A 70 19.82 -1.12 2.76
N PRO A 71 19.86 -2.32 3.37
CA PRO A 71 19.58 -2.50 4.79
C PRO A 71 20.45 -1.62 5.69
N GLY A 72 19.85 -0.93 6.67
CA GLY A 72 20.57 -0.06 7.62
C GLY A 72 21.08 1.26 7.03
N GLN A 73 20.84 1.54 5.76
CA GLN A 73 21.21 2.81 5.12
C GLN A 73 20.23 3.93 5.53
N SER A 74 20.75 5.09 5.93
CA SER A 74 19.94 6.26 6.26
C SER A 74 19.54 7.02 4.99
N VAL A 75 18.28 7.46 4.92
CA VAL A 75 17.75 8.18 3.76
C VAL A 75 17.70 9.68 4.07
N PRO A 76 18.42 10.54 3.31
CA PRO A 76 18.32 11.98 3.48
C PRO A 76 16.89 12.52 3.32
N PRO A 77 16.51 13.57 4.09
CA PRO A 77 15.20 14.21 3.92
C PRO A 77 15.08 14.89 2.54
N GLY A 78 13.87 14.96 2.00
CA GLY A 78 13.59 15.56 0.68
C GLY A 78 13.72 14.61 -0.51
N LEU A 79 14.01 13.33 -0.26
CA LEU A 79 13.96 12.28 -1.28
C LEU A 79 12.56 11.69 -1.40
N HIS A 80 12.19 11.28 -2.61
CA HIS A 80 10.93 10.57 -2.84
C HIS A 80 11.14 9.08 -2.56
N VAL A 81 10.51 8.57 -1.50
CA VAL A 81 10.63 7.17 -1.05
C VAL A 81 9.37 6.40 -1.41
N GLN A 82 9.53 5.23 -2.04
CA GLN A 82 8.45 4.30 -2.34
C GLN A 82 8.80 2.91 -1.78
N ILE A 83 7.78 2.11 -1.49
CA ILE A 83 7.95 0.70 -1.16
C ILE A 83 7.22 -0.12 -2.21
N ASP A 84 7.89 -1.09 -2.79
CA ASP A 84 7.22 -2.10 -3.60
C ASP A 84 6.36 -2.96 -2.68
N MET A 85 5.05 -2.84 -2.83
CA MET A 85 4.06 -3.54 -1.99
C MET A 85 4.05 -5.06 -2.18
N THR A 86 4.70 -5.57 -3.23
CA THR A 86 4.83 -7.00 -3.53
C THR A 86 6.08 -7.58 -2.86
N THR A 87 7.21 -6.86 -2.93
CA THR A 87 8.52 -7.36 -2.47
C THR A 87 8.96 -6.79 -1.12
N GLY A 88 8.30 -5.74 -0.63
CA GLY A 88 8.68 -5.01 0.58
C GLY A 88 9.93 -4.16 0.43
N GLN A 89 10.51 -4.05 -0.78
CA GLN A 89 11.74 -3.30 -1.00
C GLN A 89 11.48 -1.80 -0.97
N ARG A 90 12.28 -1.09 -0.16
CA ARG A 90 12.27 0.38 -0.11
C ARG A 90 13.12 0.92 -1.25
N MET A 91 12.63 1.94 -1.94
CA MET A 91 13.32 2.63 -3.02
C MET A 91 13.27 4.14 -2.82
N ALA A 92 14.29 4.87 -3.26
CA ALA A 92 14.28 6.34 -3.20
C ALA A 92 14.88 6.99 -4.45
N LYS A 93 14.44 8.22 -4.75
CA LYS A 93 15.00 9.07 -5.82
C LYS A 93 15.02 10.55 -5.43
N LEU A 94 15.81 11.33 -6.15
CA LEU A 94 15.89 12.79 -6.06
C LEU A 94 14.73 13.43 -6.82
N MET A 95 14.13 14.46 -6.24
CA MET A 95 13.08 15.25 -6.90
C MET A 95 13.73 16.35 -7.76
N PRO A 96 13.24 16.60 -8.99
CA PRO A 96 13.73 17.70 -9.81
C PRO A 96 13.49 19.05 -9.11
N PRO A 97 14.43 20.01 -9.22
CA PRO A 97 14.29 21.31 -8.60
C PRO A 97 13.10 22.07 -9.21
N GLY A 98 12.09 22.37 -8.39
CA GLY A 98 10.83 22.99 -8.81
C GLY A 98 9.59 22.34 -8.18
N GLU A 99 9.73 21.15 -7.61
CA GLU A 99 8.71 20.48 -6.80
C GLU A 99 9.03 20.57 -5.29
N SER A 100 9.44 21.75 -4.81
CA SER A 100 9.62 22.01 -3.38
C SER A 100 8.30 22.42 -2.73
N ASN A 101 7.77 21.58 -1.83
CA ASN A 101 6.76 22.01 -0.88
C ASN A 101 7.44 22.93 0.15
N HIS A 102 7.35 24.24 -0.06
CA HIS A 102 7.69 25.22 0.97
C HIS A 102 6.65 25.16 2.09
N GLY A 103 6.96 24.41 3.14
CA GLY A 103 6.38 24.61 4.46
C GLY A 103 7.37 25.40 5.30
N ASP A 104 7.22 26.73 5.31
CA ASP A 104 7.73 27.60 6.37
C ASP A 104 6.66 28.65 6.66
N SER A 105 6.28 28.77 7.93
CA SER A 105 5.41 29.82 8.47
C SER A 105 6.24 30.80 9.30
N ALA A 106 5.66 32.01 9.46
CA ALA A 106 6.02 33.13 10.34
C ALA A 106 6.83 34.24 9.62
N GLU A 107 6.51 35.55 9.65
CA GLU A 107 5.66 36.37 10.52
C GLU A 107 5.14 37.64 9.79
N HIS A 108 4.14 38.26 10.42
CA HIS A 108 3.62 39.63 10.33
C HIS A 108 4.42 40.71 9.56
N GLY A 109 3.68 41.53 8.78
CA GLY A 109 4.03 42.94 8.60
C GLY A 109 3.63 43.58 7.28
N ALA A 110 2.79 44.61 7.38
CA ALA A 110 2.67 45.76 6.49
C ALA A 110 2.02 45.57 5.09
N LEU A 111 0.75 46.00 5.06
CA LEU A 111 0.08 46.64 3.93
C LEU A 111 0.96 47.72 3.29
N THR A 112 1.23 47.61 1.99
CA THR A 112 1.56 48.75 1.13
C THR A 112 0.73 48.68 -0.13
N VAL A 113 -0.23 49.60 -0.22
CA VAL A 113 -0.91 50.00 -1.45
C VAL A 113 0.12 50.73 -2.31
N VAL A 114 0.30 50.27 -3.55
CA VAL A 114 0.81 51.10 -4.64
C VAL A 114 -0.11 50.85 -5.83
N GLU A 115 -0.97 51.83 -6.10
CA GLU A 115 -1.61 52.04 -7.40
C GLU A 115 -0.61 52.61 -8.41
N ASN A 116 -1.03 52.58 -9.67
CA ASN A 116 -0.47 53.18 -10.90
C ASN A 116 0.33 52.21 -11.77
N ASP A 117 0.19 52.15 -13.09
CA ASP A 117 -0.64 52.86 -14.07
C ASP A 117 -0.70 51.98 -15.35
N GLU A 118 -1.74 52.18 -16.17
CA GLU A 118 -1.87 51.59 -17.50
C GLU A 118 -0.76 52.07 -18.46
N LEU A 119 -0.35 51.22 -19.42
CA LEU A 119 -0.28 51.49 -20.88
C LEU A 119 0.60 50.48 -21.63
N GLY A 120 0.01 49.78 -22.61
CA GLY A 120 0.50 49.84 -23.99
C GLY A 120 1.52 48.82 -24.50
N ASP A 121 1.02 47.96 -25.39
CA ASP A 121 1.58 47.62 -26.71
C ASP A 121 2.35 46.31 -26.92
N ASN A 122 2.12 45.82 -28.13
CA ASN A 122 2.26 44.49 -28.69
C ASN A 122 3.72 44.04 -28.84
N GLY A 123 4.01 42.88 -28.25
CA GLY A 123 5.17 42.06 -28.59
C GLY A 123 4.73 40.61 -28.72
N GLN A 124 4.42 40.19 -29.95
CA GLN A 124 4.20 38.78 -30.29
C GLN A 124 5.44 37.97 -29.91
N ILE A 125 5.33 37.14 -28.87
CA ILE A 125 6.19 35.97 -28.68
C ILE A 125 5.30 34.75 -28.85
N ALA A 126 5.44 34.11 -30.01
CA ALA A 126 4.85 32.82 -30.31
C ALA A 126 5.43 31.78 -29.35
N ILE A 127 4.79 31.60 -28.20
CA ILE A 127 4.95 30.38 -27.40
C ILE A 127 4.11 29.31 -28.09
N GLY A 128 4.78 28.36 -28.71
CA GLY A 128 4.16 27.15 -29.25
C GLY A 128 3.37 26.45 -28.14
N LYS A 129 2.05 26.67 -28.14
CA LYS A 129 1.08 25.77 -27.50
C LYS A 129 1.09 24.47 -28.30
N HIS A 130 2.00 23.56 -27.95
CA HIS A 130 1.71 22.15 -28.16
C HIS A 130 0.68 21.77 -27.10
N SER A 131 -0.59 21.98 -27.44
CA SER A 131 -1.74 21.59 -26.63
C SER A 131 -1.74 20.07 -26.48
N ASN A 132 -1.61 19.59 -25.25
CA ASN A 132 -1.87 18.20 -24.88
C ASN A 132 -3.39 17.90 -24.81
N HIS A 133 -4.19 18.45 -25.72
CA HIS A 133 -5.66 18.35 -25.68
C HIS A 133 -6.19 16.93 -25.92
N GLN A 134 -5.35 16.02 -26.40
CA GLN A 134 -5.78 14.66 -26.74
C GLN A 134 -5.75 13.72 -25.51
N ALA A 135 -4.86 13.96 -24.54
CA ALA A 135 -4.77 13.19 -23.30
C ALA A 135 -5.91 13.52 -22.32
N ASP A 136 -6.22 14.82 -22.13
CA ASP A 136 -7.30 15.27 -21.25
C ASP A 136 -8.69 14.82 -21.75
N SER A 137 -8.89 14.80 -23.08
CA SER A 137 -10.16 14.32 -23.68
C SER A 137 -10.48 12.86 -23.35
N SER A 138 -9.44 12.04 -23.10
CA SER A 138 -9.62 10.64 -22.71
C SER A 138 -10.05 10.56 -21.24
N LEU A 139 -9.44 11.32 -20.34
CA LEU A 139 -9.77 11.31 -18.91
C LEU A 139 -11.22 11.72 -18.64
N GLU A 140 -11.61 12.90 -19.13
CA GLU A 140 -12.96 13.46 -18.96
C GLU A 140 -14.05 12.53 -19.52
N ALA A 141 -13.77 11.87 -20.66
CA ALA A 141 -14.68 10.91 -21.25
C ALA A 141 -14.89 9.67 -20.37
N HIS A 142 -13.84 9.17 -19.71
CA HIS A 142 -13.98 8.05 -18.78
C HIS A 142 -14.72 8.46 -17.50
N ILE A 143 -14.43 9.65 -16.95
CA ILE A 143 -15.18 10.20 -15.79
C ILE A 143 -16.66 10.32 -16.13
N SER A 144 -17.00 10.95 -17.25
CA SER A 144 -18.38 11.15 -17.71
C SER A 144 -19.14 9.82 -17.87
N ARG A 145 -18.47 8.77 -18.37
CA ARG A 145 -19.06 7.42 -18.46
C ARG A 145 -19.39 6.85 -17.09
N LEU A 146 -18.50 6.99 -16.11
CA LEU A 146 -18.73 6.51 -14.75
C LEU A 146 -19.83 7.30 -14.04
N VAL A 147 -19.86 8.62 -14.20
CA VAL A 147 -20.93 9.49 -13.66
C VAL A 147 -22.28 9.06 -14.21
N THR A 148 -22.36 8.82 -15.52
CA THR A 148 -23.58 8.35 -16.18
C THR A 148 -24.01 6.98 -15.64
N ALA A 149 -23.07 6.05 -15.48
CA ALA A 149 -23.34 4.71 -14.96
C ALA A 149 -23.83 4.71 -13.50
N THR A 150 -23.34 5.63 -12.67
CA THR A 150 -23.81 5.76 -11.28
C THR A 150 -25.12 6.51 -11.13
N SER A 151 -25.43 7.42 -12.05
CA SER A 151 -26.69 8.18 -12.05
C SER A 151 -27.85 7.38 -12.61
N ASN A 152 -27.59 6.56 -13.63
CA ASN A 152 -28.55 5.64 -14.24
C ASN A 152 -27.97 4.22 -14.25
N PRO A 153 -27.88 3.56 -13.08
CA PRO A 153 -27.43 2.18 -13.00
C PRO A 153 -28.52 1.32 -13.61
N GLY A 154 -28.37 0.98 -14.88
CA GLY A 154 -29.23 0.03 -15.57
C GLY A 154 -29.04 -1.37 -14.98
N SER A 155 -28.76 -2.35 -15.84
CA SER A 155 -28.36 -3.68 -15.34
C SER A 155 -26.93 -3.60 -14.79
N VAL A 156 -26.78 -3.58 -13.46
CA VAL A 156 -25.47 -3.68 -12.76
C VAL A 156 -24.71 -4.95 -13.17
N ALA A 157 -25.40 -5.97 -13.70
CA ALA A 157 -24.81 -7.19 -14.23
C ALA A 157 -23.92 -6.96 -15.46
N ASP A 158 -24.22 -5.96 -16.32
CA ASP A 158 -23.34 -5.60 -17.45
C ASP A 158 -22.49 -4.37 -17.08
N SER A 159 -21.48 -4.63 -16.25
CA SER A 159 -20.51 -3.61 -15.80
C SER A 159 -19.28 -3.51 -16.71
N THR A 160 -19.32 -4.07 -17.93
CA THR A 160 -18.15 -4.17 -18.82
C THR A 160 -17.54 -2.80 -19.12
N HIS A 161 -18.38 -1.83 -19.49
CA HIS A 161 -17.93 -0.47 -19.78
C HIS A 161 -17.40 0.27 -18.55
N VAL A 162 -17.96 -0.01 -17.37
CA VAL A 162 -17.48 0.55 -16.08
C VAL A 162 -16.10 0.01 -15.75
N VAL A 163 -15.91 -1.31 -15.88
CA VAL A 163 -14.61 -1.97 -15.66
C VAL A 163 -13.55 -1.45 -16.64
N GLN A 164 -13.88 -1.30 -17.92
CA GLN A 164 -12.96 -0.75 -18.92
C GLN A 164 -12.58 0.71 -18.60
N ALA A 165 -13.55 1.53 -18.21
CA ALA A 165 -13.29 2.92 -17.86
C ALA A 165 -12.43 3.04 -16.61
N LEU A 166 -12.73 2.28 -15.55
CA LEU A 166 -11.91 2.24 -14.34
C LEU A 166 -10.50 1.72 -14.61
N GLY A 167 -10.34 0.69 -15.44
CA GLY A 167 -9.01 0.19 -15.83
C GLY A 167 -8.20 1.23 -16.60
N LYS A 168 -8.84 2.04 -17.45
CA LYS A 168 -8.17 3.15 -18.13
C LYS A 168 -7.83 4.31 -17.20
N LEU A 169 -8.71 4.62 -16.24
CA LEU A 169 -8.39 5.60 -15.21
C LEU A 169 -7.21 5.15 -14.35
N GLU A 170 -7.16 3.87 -13.97
CA GLU A 170 -6.06 3.30 -13.18
C GLU A 170 -4.71 3.48 -13.88
N GLU A 171 -4.64 3.23 -15.19
CA GLU A 171 -3.45 3.48 -16.00
C GLU A 171 -3.05 4.97 -16.02
N LEU A 172 -4.04 5.87 -16.11
CA LEU A 172 -3.79 7.32 -16.24
C LEU A 172 -3.33 7.98 -14.94
N VAL A 173 -3.89 7.58 -13.78
CA VAL A 173 -3.64 8.24 -12.49
C VAL A 173 -2.24 8.03 -11.93
N HIS A 174 -1.44 7.14 -12.53
CA HIS A 174 0.00 7.06 -12.22
C HIS A 174 0.76 8.33 -12.66
N ASP A 175 0.21 9.11 -13.61
CA ASP A 175 0.70 10.46 -13.93
C ASP A 175 0.05 11.49 -12.98
N THR A 176 0.88 12.29 -12.32
CA THR A 176 0.44 13.26 -11.30
C THR A 176 -0.53 14.31 -11.85
N ARG A 177 -0.43 14.68 -13.14
CA ARG A 177 -1.36 15.67 -13.74
C ARG A 177 -2.73 15.05 -13.96
N HIS A 178 -2.81 13.82 -14.46
CA HIS A 178 -4.10 13.13 -14.59
C HIS A 178 -4.73 12.81 -13.24
N ALA A 179 -3.93 12.41 -12.24
CA ALA A 179 -4.41 12.25 -10.87
C ALA A 179 -4.98 13.56 -10.32
N SER A 180 -4.26 14.67 -10.51
CA SER A 180 -4.75 15.99 -10.10
C SER A 180 -6.03 16.37 -10.84
N ALA A 181 -6.10 16.18 -12.16
CA ALA A 181 -7.30 16.49 -12.95
C ALA A 181 -8.50 15.63 -12.51
N LEU A 182 -8.31 14.33 -12.25
CA LEU A 182 -9.35 13.44 -11.75
C LEU A 182 -9.88 13.89 -10.39
N LEU A 183 -9.00 14.24 -9.44
CA LEU A 183 -9.40 14.56 -8.08
C LEU A 183 -10.05 15.94 -7.96
N HIS A 184 -9.74 16.87 -8.87
CA HIS A 184 -10.36 18.21 -8.90
C HIS A 184 -11.67 18.24 -9.71
N ASP A 185 -11.99 17.18 -10.46
CA ASP A 185 -13.32 17.00 -11.02
C ASP A 185 -14.33 16.79 -9.87
N THR A 186 -15.38 17.61 -9.85
CA THR A 186 -16.35 17.67 -8.74
C THR A 186 -17.14 16.38 -8.56
N ASP A 187 -17.30 15.59 -9.63
CA ASP A 187 -18.12 14.39 -9.64
C ASP A 187 -17.29 13.10 -9.56
N ALA A 188 -16.00 13.15 -9.88
CA ALA A 188 -15.12 11.98 -9.93
C ALA A 188 -15.01 11.26 -8.59
N VAL A 189 -14.61 11.93 -7.50
CA VAL A 189 -14.45 11.27 -6.19
C VAL A 189 -15.77 10.71 -5.65
N PRO A 190 -16.88 11.49 -5.63
CA PRO A 190 -18.18 10.94 -5.25
C PRO A 190 -18.60 9.72 -6.10
N THR A 191 -18.29 9.73 -7.40
CA THR A 191 -18.57 8.60 -8.30
C THR A 191 -17.73 7.38 -7.95
N LEU A 192 -16.42 7.54 -7.72
CA LEU A 192 -15.55 6.44 -7.28
C LEU A 192 -16.02 5.86 -5.94
N LEU A 193 -16.43 6.69 -4.99
CA LEU A 193 -16.97 6.22 -3.71
C LEU A 193 -18.28 5.44 -3.89
N ARG A 194 -19.21 5.90 -4.75
CA ARG A 194 -20.44 5.14 -5.08
C ARG A 194 -20.16 3.81 -5.77
N LEU A 195 -19.17 3.75 -6.66
CA LEU A 195 -18.75 2.52 -7.32
C LEU A 195 -18.05 1.54 -6.38
N SER A 196 -17.43 2.05 -5.31
CA SER A 196 -16.77 1.26 -4.26
C SER A 196 -17.72 0.74 -3.18
N ASP A 197 -18.95 1.25 -3.09
CA ASP A 197 -19.86 0.91 -2.00
C ASP A 197 -20.33 -0.57 -2.10
N PRO A 198 -20.11 -1.40 -1.08
CA PRO A 198 -20.63 -2.77 -1.04
C PRO A 198 -22.14 -2.84 -0.79
N LYS A 199 -22.80 -1.73 -0.41
CA LYS A 199 -24.25 -1.67 -0.22
C LYS A 199 -25.00 -1.70 -1.56
N PRO A 200 -26.28 -2.09 -1.55
CA PRO A 200 -27.10 -2.11 -2.77
C PRO A 200 -27.20 -0.73 -3.41
N VAL A 201 -27.10 -0.69 -4.74
CA VAL A 201 -27.04 0.57 -5.51
C VAL A 201 -28.31 1.40 -5.34
N HIS A 202 -29.50 0.78 -5.12
CA HIS A 202 -30.80 1.45 -4.96
C HIS A 202 -31.65 0.82 -3.85
N GLN A 203 -32.34 1.64 -3.05
CA GLN A 203 -33.27 1.20 -1.99
C GLN A 203 -34.49 0.42 -2.53
N GLY A 204 -34.79 0.50 -3.83
CA GLY A 204 -35.96 -0.13 -4.46
C GLY A 204 -35.71 -1.45 -5.19
N MET A 205 -34.44 -1.86 -5.35
CA MET A 205 -34.07 -3.19 -5.86
C MET A 205 -33.16 -3.86 -4.84
N PRO A 206 -33.72 -4.67 -3.92
CA PRO A 206 -32.88 -5.42 -3.01
C PRO A 206 -32.11 -6.43 -3.86
N GLN A 207 -30.77 -6.37 -3.82
CA GLN A 207 -29.82 -7.50 -3.97
C GLN A 207 -28.58 -7.25 -4.84
N GLN A 208 -28.43 -6.12 -5.55
CA GLN A 208 -27.22 -5.93 -6.37
C GLN A 208 -26.43 -4.69 -5.96
N SER A 209 -25.32 -4.92 -5.25
CA SER A 209 -24.20 -3.99 -5.19
C SER A 209 -23.38 -4.07 -6.48
N TRP A 210 -22.51 -3.08 -6.72
CA TRP A 210 -21.57 -3.15 -7.83
C TRP A 210 -20.73 -4.43 -7.76
N PRO A 211 -20.40 -5.10 -8.88
CA PRO A 211 -19.61 -6.32 -8.84
C PRO A 211 -18.27 -6.11 -8.10
N PRO A 212 -17.72 -7.12 -7.40
CA PRO A 212 -16.49 -6.95 -6.63
C PRO A 212 -15.31 -6.37 -7.43
N VAL A 213 -15.22 -6.67 -8.73
CA VAL A 213 -14.19 -6.11 -9.63
C VAL A 213 -14.31 -4.59 -9.79
N VAL A 214 -15.53 -4.06 -9.85
CA VAL A 214 -15.79 -2.61 -9.92
C VAL A 214 -15.36 -1.93 -8.63
N ARG A 215 -15.74 -2.51 -7.48
CA ARG A 215 -15.35 -1.97 -6.15
C ARG A 215 -13.85 -1.97 -5.94
N GLN A 216 -13.18 -3.05 -6.37
CA GLN A 216 -11.73 -3.18 -6.36
C GLN A 216 -11.07 -2.09 -7.20
N LEU A 217 -11.42 -1.99 -8.49
CA LEU A 217 -10.79 -1.03 -9.41
C LEU A 217 -11.05 0.41 -8.98
N SER A 218 -12.26 0.73 -8.53
CA SER A 218 -12.61 2.08 -8.07
C SER A 218 -11.77 2.50 -6.85
N SER A 219 -11.57 1.59 -5.89
CA SER A 219 -10.69 1.85 -4.75
C SER A 219 -9.22 1.95 -5.15
N VAL A 220 -8.78 1.16 -6.12
CA VAL A 220 -7.41 1.26 -6.67
C VAL A 220 -7.19 2.62 -7.33
N VAL A 221 -8.11 3.07 -8.21
CA VAL A 221 -8.02 4.38 -8.86
C VAL A 221 -7.91 5.50 -7.82
N LEU A 222 -8.78 5.50 -6.81
CA LEU A 222 -8.74 6.49 -5.73
C LEU A 222 -7.41 6.44 -4.96
N GLY A 223 -6.97 5.26 -4.55
CA GLY A 223 -5.74 5.07 -3.79
C GLY A 223 -4.50 5.48 -4.58
N SER A 224 -4.35 5.01 -5.82
CA SER A 224 -3.22 5.34 -6.70
C SER A 224 -3.14 6.84 -6.98
N ALA A 225 -4.28 7.51 -7.18
CA ALA A 225 -4.29 8.93 -7.49
C ALA A 225 -3.83 9.83 -6.32
N VAL A 226 -4.03 9.39 -5.07
CA VAL A 226 -3.66 10.17 -3.87
C VAL A 226 -2.34 9.73 -3.24
N GLN A 227 -1.80 8.58 -3.66
CA GLN A 227 -0.65 7.96 -3.03
C GLN A 227 0.54 8.93 -2.99
N ASN A 228 1.10 9.11 -1.77
CA ASN A 228 2.23 10.00 -1.51
C ASN A 228 2.03 11.46 -1.98
N ASN A 229 0.78 11.91 -2.08
CA ASN A 229 0.45 13.27 -2.51
C ASN A 229 -0.50 13.94 -1.51
N GLN A 230 0.07 14.64 -0.52
CA GLN A 230 -0.69 15.31 0.55
C GLN A 230 -1.79 16.25 0.05
N LYS A 231 -1.58 16.94 -1.08
CA LYS A 231 -2.60 17.83 -1.65
C LYS A 231 -3.81 17.02 -2.11
N LEU A 232 -3.58 15.94 -2.86
CA LEU A 232 -4.65 15.08 -3.36
C LEU A 232 -5.30 14.22 -2.27
N GLN A 233 -4.53 13.80 -1.26
CA GLN A 233 -5.06 13.19 -0.03
C GLN A 233 -6.06 14.12 0.65
N GLY A 234 -5.70 15.41 0.78
CA GLY A 234 -6.60 16.45 1.31
C GLY A 234 -7.89 16.60 0.51
N VAL A 235 -7.83 16.59 -0.82
CA VAL A 235 -9.02 16.66 -1.69
C VAL A 235 -9.93 15.43 -1.52
N ALA A 236 -9.34 14.23 -1.50
CA ALA A 236 -10.10 13.00 -1.27
C ALA A 236 -10.74 12.96 0.14
N MET A 237 -10.01 13.38 1.17
CA MET A 237 -10.51 13.51 2.54
C MET A 237 -11.70 14.47 2.61
N GLN A 238 -11.58 15.67 2.02
CA GLN A 238 -12.66 16.67 1.98
C GLN A 238 -13.90 16.16 1.23
N SER A 239 -13.70 15.30 0.23
CA SER A 239 -14.77 14.61 -0.50
C SER A 239 -15.41 13.45 0.28
N GLY A 240 -15.02 13.24 1.54
CA GLY A 240 -15.58 12.21 2.43
C GLY A 240 -14.97 10.81 2.23
N ALA A 241 -13.82 10.68 1.57
CA ALA A 241 -13.23 9.36 1.29
C ALA A 241 -12.99 8.54 2.56
N VAL A 242 -12.47 9.15 3.63
CA VAL A 242 -12.16 8.46 4.89
C VAL A 242 -13.41 7.81 5.50
N THR A 243 -14.49 8.56 5.65
CA THR A 243 -15.73 8.08 6.28
C THR A 243 -16.41 7.00 5.45
N HIS A 244 -16.41 7.15 4.12
CA HIS A 244 -16.97 6.15 3.21
C HIS A 244 -16.16 4.86 3.22
N LEU A 245 -14.83 4.94 3.09
CA LEU A 245 -13.95 3.78 3.14
C LEU A 245 -14.09 3.01 4.46
N LEU A 246 -14.12 3.70 5.60
CA LEU A 246 -14.41 3.07 6.90
C LEU A 246 -15.77 2.37 6.93
N SER A 247 -16.79 2.95 6.29
CA SER A 247 -18.10 2.31 6.18
C SER A 247 -18.08 1.06 5.29
N PHE A 248 -17.28 1.08 4.22
CA PHE A 248 -17.13 -0.07 3.31
C PHE A 248 -16.48 -1.25 4.02
N LEU A 249 -15.44 -1.01 4.82
CA LEU A 249 -14.77 -2.05 5.61
C LEU A 249 -15.73 -2.82 6.54
N LYS A 250 -16.80 -2.17 7.02
CA LYS A 250 -17.79 -2.79 7.93
C LYS A 250 -18.78 -3.73 7.23
N SER A 251 -18.92 -3.63 5.91
CA SER A 251 -19.95 -4.36 5.15
C SER A 251 -19.43 -5.12 3.94
N GLU A 252 -18.15 -4.97 3.58
CA GLU A 252 -17.54 -5.70 2.47
C GLU A 252 -17.28 -7.17 2.84
N THR A 253 -17.74 -8.07 2.00
CA THR A 253 -17.65 -9.53 2.18
C THR A 253 -16.65 -10.19 1.23
N ASN A 254 -16.25 -9.50 0.17
CA ASN A 254 -15.24 -9.97 -0.77
C ASN A 254 -13.83 -9.55 -0.33
N LEU A 255 -12.97 -10.53 -0.04
CA LEU A 255 -11.61 -10.30 0.46
C LEU A 255 -10.76 -9.40 -0.43
N LYS A 256 -10.88 -9.55 -1.76
CA LYS A 256 -10.10 -8.76 -2.71
C LYS A 256 -10.55 -7.29 -2.71
N ALA A 257 -11.85 -7.04 -2.73
CA ALA A 257 -12.41 -5.70 -2.61
C ALA A 257 -12.06 -5.07 -1.26
N LEU A 258 -12.19 -5.82 -0.17
CA LEU A 258 -11.80 -5.39 1.17
C LEU A 258 -10.34 -4.95 1.22
N GLY A 259 -9.44 -5.75 0.63
CA GLY A 259 -8.03 -5.39 0.52
C GLY A 259 -7.76 -4.14 -0.30
N LYS A 260 -8.56 -3.84 -1.32
CA LYS A 260 -8.45 -2.59 -2.08
C LYS A 260 -9.03 -1.39 -1.34
N HIS A 261 -10.07 -1.57 -0.52
CA HIS A 261 -10.56 -0.53 0.38
C HIS A 261 -9.51 -0.17 1.45
N ILE A 262 -8.84 -1.17 2.03
CA ILE A 262 -7.75 -0.94 2.99
C ILE A 262 -6.58 -0.20 2.32
N PHE A 263 -6.20 -0.61 1.09
CA PHE A 263 -5.19 0.11 0.31
C PHE A 263 -5.57 1.59 0.09
N ALA A 264 -6.79 1.85 -0.39
CA ALA A 264 -7.25 3.22 -0.63
C ALA A 264 -7.26 4.04 0.66
N LEU A 265 -7.73 3.46 1.77
CA LEU A 265 -7.76 4.13 3.06
C LEU A 265 -6.34 4.46 3.54
N SER A 266 -5.41 3.51 3.44
CA SER A 266 -4.00 3.73 3.76
C SER A 266 -3.39 4.85 2.93
N ALA A 267 -3.63 4.84 1.61
CA ALA A 267 -3.14 5.87 0.71
C ALA A 267 -3.71 7.27 1.00
N VAL A 268 -4.96 7.37 1.47
CA VAL A 268 -5.59 8.65 1.84
C VAL A 268 -5.02 9.21 3.16
N ILE A 269 -4.73 8.36 4.15
CA ILE A 269 -4.44 8.84 5.51
C ILE A 269 -2.95 8.87 5.89
N ARG A 270 -2.12 7.98 5.30
CA ARG A 270 -0.70 7.89 5.65
C ARG A 270 0.03 9.17 5.26
N GLY A 271 0.70 9.77 6.24
CA GLY A 271 1.46 11.02 6.06
C GLY A 271 0.59 12.28 5.95
N HIS A 272 -0.71 12.21 6.21
CA HIS A 272 -1.62 13.36 6.17
C HIS A 272 -2.36 13.55 7.51
N SER A 273 -1.84 14.45 8.36
CA SER A 273 -2.28 14.60 9.75
C SER A 273 -3.78 14.84 9.94
N LEU A 274 -4.41 15.65 9.07
CA LEU A 274 -5.87 15.91 9.15
C LEU A 274 -6.71 14.69 8.74
N ALA A 275 -6.21 13.87 7.82
CA ALA A 275 -6.95 12.68 7.37
C ALA A 275 -6.81 11.56 8.39
N LEU A 276 -5.64 11.45 9.02
CA LEU A 276 -5.41 10.59 10.17
C LEU A 276 -6.27 10.99 11.37
N GLU A 277 -6.40 12.29 11.65
CA GLU A 277 -7.31 12.82 12.68
C GLU A 277 -8.77 12.42 12.39
N GLN A 278 -9.25 12.68 11.18
CA GLN A 278 -10.60 12.30 10.76
C GLN A 278 -10.82 10.79 10.87
N PHE A 279 -9.86 9.98 10.43
CA PHE A 279 -9.90 8.53 10.56
C PHE A 279 -10.07 8.10 12.02
N ALA A 280 -9.28 8.69 12.92
CA ALA A 280 -9.30 8.35 14.33
C ALA A 280 -10.62 8.79 15.00
N GLN A 281 -11.11 9.99 14.70
CA GLN A 281 -12.41 10.52 15.18
C GLN A 281 -13.60 9.65 14.76
N HIS A 282 -13.52 9.00 13.59
CA HIS A 282 -14.58 8.12 13.08
C HIS A 282 -14.41 6.65 13.51
N GLY A 283 -13.61 6.39 14.55
CA GLY A 283 -13.40 5.04 15.09
C GLY A 283 -12.64 4.13 14.14
N GLY A 284 -11.68 4.70 13.39
CA GLY A 284 -10.91 3.98 12.39
C GLY A 284 -10.09 2.83 12.98
N PHE A 285 -9.47 3.02 14.15
CA PHE A 285 -8.71 1.97 14.82
C PHE A 285 -9.58 0.76 15.20
N GLN A 286 -10.80 0.99 15.72
CA GLN A 286 -11.75 -0.06 16.05
C GLN A 286 -12.28 -0.75 14.78
N THR A 287 -12.58 0.04 13.75
CA THR A 287 -13.05 -0.49 12.46
C THR A 287 -12.02 -1.44 11.85
N LEU A 288 -10.73 -1.05 11.81
CA LEU A 288 -9.67 -1.92 11.32
C LEU A 288 -9.47 -3.17 12.22
N ARG A 289 -9.60 -3.03 13.55
CA ARG A 289 -9.49 -4.16 14.49
C ARG A 289 -10.57 -5.21 14.22
N ASP A 290 -11.77 -4.77 13.89
CA ASP A 290 -12.94 -5.63 13.68
C ASP A 290 -12.92 -6.28 12.28
N VAL A 291 -11.95 -5.94 11.43
CA VAL A 291 -11.71 -6.66 10.17
C VAL A 291 -11.04 -8.00 10.48
N HIS A 292 -11.74 -9.10 10.17
CA HIS A 292 -11.28 -10.48 10.36
C HIS A 292 -11.28 -11.24 9.03
N PRO A 293 -10.20 -11.17 8.23
CA PRO A 293 -10.11 -11.82 6.92
C PRO A 293 -10.42 -13.32 6.95
N PHE A 294 -9.93 -14.04 7.95
CA PHE A 294 -10.18 -15.49 8.08
C PHE A 294 -11.65 -15.83 8.39
N ALA A 295 -12.38 -14.97 9.11
CA ALA A 295 -13.81 -15.15 9.33
C ALA A 295 -14.62 -15.00 8.03
N LEU A 296 -14.09 -14.26 7.04
CA LEU A 296 -14.70 -14.11 5.73
C LEU A 296 -14.31 -15.26 4.78
N SER A 297 -13.10 -15.83 4.92
CA SER A 297 -12.64 -16.93 4.05
C SER A 297 -13.38 -18.24 4.27
N THR A 298 -13.89 -18.53 5.47
CA THR A 298 -14.67 -19.75 5.74
C THR A 298 -15.95 -19.86 4.90
N SER A 299 -16.37 -18.76 4.26
CA SER A 299 -17.53 -18.72 3.37
C SER A 299 -17.21 -18.94 1.88
N GLN A 300 -15.93 -19.04 1.50
CA GLN A 300 -15.48 -19.09 0.10
C GLN A 300 -14.32 -20.12 -0.05
N GLU A 301 -14.52 -21.19 -0.82
CA GLU A 301 -13.49 -22.22 -1.08
C GLU A 301 -12.19 -21.59 -1.62
N ASN A 302 -11.02 -22.03 -1.13
CA ASN A 302 -9.66 -21.61 -1.53
C ASN A 302 -9.25 -20.14 -1.25
N ASN A 303 -9.85 -19.51 -0.24
CA ASN A 303 -9.56 -18.10 0.09
C ASN A 303 -8.66 -17.86 1.31
N GLU A 304 -8.13 -18.90 1.94
CA GLU A 304 -7.22 -18.76 3.10
C GLU A 304 -5.94 -18.01 2.73
N VAL A 305 -5.39 -18.25 1.54
CA VAL A 305 -4.22 -17.52 1.01
C VAL A 305 -4.53 -16.03 0.84
N GLU A 306 -5.70 -15.69 0.30
CA GLU A 306 -6.12 -14.29 0.14
C GLU A 306 -6.39 -13.63 1.50
N ALA A 307 -7.00 -14.36 2.44
CA ALA A 307 -7.21 -13.87 3.80
C ALA A 307 -5.88 -13.62 4.51
N SER A 308 -4.90 -14.52 4.36
CA SER A 308 -3.54 -14.37 4.87
C SER A 308 -2.83 -13.14 4.30
N LYS A 309 -2.85 -12.98 2.97
CA LYS A 309 -2.29 -11.79 2.29
C LYS A 309 -2.94 -10.50 2.78
N LEU A 310 -4.26 -10.52 2.97
CA LEU A 310 -5.00 -9.36 3.48
C LEU A 310 -4.64 -9.05 4.93
N GLU A 311 -4.53 -10.08 5.76
CA GLU A 311 -4.18 -9.96 7.17
C GLU A 311 -2.77 -9.36 7.35
N SER A 312 -1.77 -9.81 6.59
CA SER A 312 -0.43 -9.18 6.61
C SER A 312 -0.47 -7.71 6.18
N ARG A 313 -1.30 -7.35 5.18
CA ARG A 313 -1.47 -5.93 4.80
C ARG A 313 -2.12 -5.11 5.91
N LEU A 314 -3.10 -5.68 6.60
CA LEU A 314 -3.74 -5.03 7.73
C LEU A 314 -2.74 -4.77 8.86
N VAL A 315 -1.92 -5.76 9.24
CA VAL A 315 -0.90 -5.61 10.27
C VAL A 315 0.15 -4.55 9.90
N ARG A 316 0.63 -4.54 8.65
CA ARG A 316 1.58 -3.50 8.18
C ARG A 316 0.95 -2.12 8.14
N PHE A 317 -0.31 -2.01 7.72
CA PHE A 317 -1.01 -0.73 7.76
C PHE A 317 -1.16 -0.22 9.19
N VAL A 318 -1.44 -1.11 10.15
CA VAL A 318 -1.50 -0.75 11.57
C VAL A 318 -0.15 -0.23 12.04
N ASP A 319 0.95 -0.92 11.75
CA ASP A 319 2.30 -0.45 12.06
C ASP A 319 2.56 0.95 11.49
N ASP A 320 2.18 1.16 10.23
CA ASP A 320 2.34 2.45 9.57
C ASP A 320 1.65 3.59 10.34
N LEU A 321 0.45 3.34 10.89
CA LEU A 321 -0.33 4.34 11.64
C LEU A 321 0.34 4.78 12.93
N PHE A 322 1.11 3.90 13.56
CA PHE A 322 1.78 4.18 14.83
C PHE A 322 3.23 4.63 14.67
N ASN A 323 3.82 4.39 13.49
CA ASN A 323 5.20 4.73 13.21
C ASN A 323 5.38 6.22 12.83
N PRO A 324 6.15 7.00 13.62
CA PRO A 324 6.41 8.41 13.34
C PRO A 324 7.09 8.69 12.00
N GLU A 325 7.80 7.73 11.41
CA GLU A 325 8.40 7.89 10.08
C GLU A 325 7.35 8.07 8.99
N PHE A 326 6.17 7.44 9.15
CA PHE A 326 5.10 7.49 8.17
C PHE A 326 4.04 8.54 8.50
N ASN A 327 3.91 8.90 9.77
CA ASN A 327 3.01 9.95 10.22
C ASN A 327 3.77 10.99 11.05
N PRO A 328 4.68 11.76 10.41
CA PRO A 328 5.43 12.79 11.09
C PRO A 328 4.50 13.93 11.49
N ASN A 329 4.65 14.43 12.71
CA ASN A 329 3.93 15.61 13.21
C ASN A 329 2.38 15.49 13.13
N PRO A 330 1.77 14.51 13.84
CA PRO A 330 0.31 14.47 13.97
C PRO A 330 -0.19 15.76 14.65
N THR A 331 -1.44 16.14 14.39
CA THR A 331 -2.10 17.20 15.16
C THR A 331 -2.20 16.78 16.63
N SER A 332 -2.37 17.74 17.56
CA SER A 332 -2.51 17.42 18.97
C SER A 332 -3.69 16.46 19.24
N GLU A 333 -4.80 16.65 18.52
CA GLU A 333 -5.96 15.78 18.61
C GLU A 333 -5.67 14.37 18.04
N ALA A 334 -5.04 14.29 16.87
CA ALA A 334 -4.64 13.02 16.28
C ALA A 334 -3.66 12.26 17.20
N ALA A 335 -2.70 12.94 17.83
CA ALA A 335 -1.75 12.32 18.75
C ALA A 335 -2.44 11.65 19.95
N VAL A 336 -3.45 12.30 20.53
CA VAL A 336 -4.25 11.72 21.62
C VAL A 336 -5.01 10.49 21.14
N LEU A 337 -5.67 10.58 19.98
CA LEU A 337 -6.46 9.48 19.44
C LEU A 337 -5.62 8.29 18.97
N ILE A 338 -4.43 8.53 18.39
CA ILE A 338 -3.44 7.49 18.06
C ILE A 338 -3.05 6.77 19.34
N ARG A 339 -2.73 7.50 20.42
CA ARG A 339 -2.39 6.89 21.70
C ARG A 339 -3.50 6.01 22.27
N GLU A 340 -4.77 6.40 22.14
CA GLU A 340 -5.89 5.52 22.49
C GLU A 340 -6.04 4.32 21.54
N GLY A 341 -5.75 4.52 20.25
CA GLY A 341 -5.66 3.45 19.25
C GLY A 341 -4.62 2.38 19.61
N ALA A 342 -3.50 2.77 20.22
CA ALA A 342 -2.44 1.83 20.63
C ALA A 342 -2.95 0.80 21.65
N LEU A 343 -3.82 1.21 22.59
CA LEU A 343 -4.46 0.28 23.53
C LEU A 343 -5.37 -0.74 22.82
N VAL A 344 -6.12 -0.27 21.82
CA VAL A 344 -7.02 -1.12 21.01
C VAL A 344 -6.22 -2.18 20.26
N TRP A 345 -5.12 -1.76 19.62
CA TRP A 345 -4.32 -2.63 18.76
C TRP A 345 -3.33 -3.52 19.50
N CYS A 346 -2.79 -3.09 20.64
CA CYS A 346 -1.90 -3.92 21.44
C CYS A 346 -2.60 -5.22 21.89
N ASN A 347 -3.81 -5.10 22.44
CA ASN A 347 -4.61 -6.25 22.84
C ASN A 347 -4.99 -7.12 21.63
N ALA A 348 -5.42 -6.49 20.52
CA ALA A 348 -5.83 -7.21 19.33
C ALA A 348 -4.68 -8.01 18.70
N LEU A 349 -3.49 -7.43 18.58
CA LEU A 349 -2.30 -8.11 18.05
C LEU A 349 -1.86 -9.24 18.96
N ALA A 350 -1.86 -9.03 20.28
CA ALA A 350 -1.55 -10.10 21.24
C ALA A 350 -2.55 -11.26 21.12
N SER A 351 -3.85 -10.99 21.08
CA SER A 351 -4.86 -12.03 20.90
C SER A 351 -4.76 -12.75 19.55
N ARG A 352 -4.45 -12.04 18.46
CA ARG A 352 -4.24 -12.64 17.13
C ARG A 352 -2.98 -13.50 17.07
N LEU A 353 -1.92 -13.09 17.77
CA LEU A 353 -0.68 -13.85 17.90
C LEU A 353 -0.91 -15.17 18.68
N ILE A 354 -1.69 -15.13 19.76
CA ILE A 354 -2.03 -16.31 20.58
C ILE A 354 -2.96 -17.29 19.84
N ASN A 355 -4.03 -16.80 19.21
CA ASN A 355 -5.10 -17.63 18.63
C ASN A 355 -4.72 -18.31 17.30
N ASN A 356 -3.41 -18.53 17.12
CA ASN A 356 -2.73 -19.36 16.13
C ASN A 356 -3.23 -19.26 14.67
N LEU A 357 -2.36 -18.65 13.88
CA LEU A 357 -2.32 -18.77 12.43
C LEU A 357 -1.80 -20.18 12.08
N GLU A 358 -2.69 -21.17 12.00
CA GLU A 358 -2.35 -22.54 11.53
C GLU A 358 -1.73 -22.50 10.14
N ASP A 359 -0.73 -23.36 9.87
CA ASP A 359 -0.08 -23.45 8.55
C ASP A 359 -1.13 -23.48 7.43
N ILE A 360 -0.96 -22.60 6.44
CA ILE A 360 -1.85 -22.56 5.28
C ILE A 360 -1.16 -23.34 4.18
N ASP A 361 -1.76 -24.47 3.83
CA ASP A 361 -1.35 -25.25 2.66
C ASP A 361 -1.80 -24.52 1.39
N ASP A 362 -0.86 -23.93 0.67
CA ASP A 362 -1.12 -23.47 -0.69
C ASP A 362 -0.99 -24.67 -1.64
N VAL A 363 -2.08 -25.00 -2.35
CA VAL A 363 -2.13 -26.14 -3.29
C VAL A 363 -1.18 -25.91 -4.48
N HIS A 364 -0.73 -24.67 -4.73
CA HIS A 364 0.04 -24.26 -5.92
C HIS A 364 1.36 -23.51 -5.62
N GLU A 365 1.61 -23.08 -4.38
CA GLU A 365 2.87 -22.46 -3.91
C GLU A 365 3.44 -23.20 -2.69
N THR A 366 4.73 -23.02 -2.38
CA THR A 366 5.32 -23.53 -1.13
C THR A 366 4.55 -23.00 0.07
N ALA A 367 4.12 -23.87 0.99
CA ALA A 367 3.40 -23.49 2.21
C ALA A 367 4.06 -22.28 2.88
N VAL A 368 3.29 -21.23 3.16
CA VAL A 368 3.80 -20.07 3.91
C VAL A 368 3.88 -20.51 5.38
N PRO A 369 5.10 -20.63 5.96
CA PRO A 369 5.23 -21.14 7.31
C PRO A 369 4.49 -20.24 8.30
N ALA A 370 3.79 -20.83 9.27
CA ALA A 370 3.05 -20.08 10.30
C ALA A 370 3.91 -19.04 11.02
N PHE A 371 5.20 -19.35 11.28
CA PHE A 371 6.10 -18.42 11.97
C PHE A 371 6.32 -17.11 11.20
N GLN A 372 6.34 -17.14 9.86
CA GLN A 372 6.55 -15.93 9.05
C GLN A 372 5.38 -14.95 9.20
N ARG A 373 4.16 -15.48 9.36
CA ARG A 373 2.99 -14.65 9.62
C ARG A 373 3.01 -14.11 11.04
N LYS A 374 3.34 -14.95 12.03
CA LYS A 374 3.46 -14.55 13.44
C LYS A 374 4.53 -13.47 13.66
N LEU A 375 5.61 -13.49 12.88
CA LEU A 375 6.68 -12.49 12.95
C LEU A 375 6.17 -11.05 12.75
N ASP A 376 5.28 -10.81 11.78
CA ASP A 376 4.74 -9.47 11.55
C ASP A 376 3.96 -8.96 12.78
N TYR A 377 3.16 -9.81 13.44
CA TYR A 377 2.47 -9.43 14.68
C TYR A 377 3.44 -9.15 15.82
N ALA A 378 4.45 -9.99 16.01
CA ALA A 378 5.43 -9.84 17.07
C ALA A 378 6.18 -8.50 16.94
N ARG A 379 6.63 -8.15 15.73
CA ARG A 379 7.30 -6.87 15.44
C ARG A 379 6.41 -5.67 15.73
N VAL A 380 5.16 -5.68 15.25
CA VAL A 380 4.26 -4.53 15.45
C VAL A 380 3.87 -4.40 16.91
N LEU A 381 3.68 -5.51 17.62
CA LEU A 381 3.40 -5.50 19.06
C LEU A 381 4.58 -4.95 19.86
N GLN A 382 5.82 -5.31 19.49
CA GLN A 382 7.04 -4.75 20.08
C GLN A 382 7.16 -3.23 19.83
N SER A 383 6.92 -2.80 18.58
CA SER A 383 6.90 -1.40 18.17
C SER A 383 5.90 -0.59 19.01
N LEU A 384 4.67 -1.07 19.12
CA LEU A 384 3.62 -0.47 19.95
C LEU A 384 3.98 -0.40 21.43
N LYS A 385 4.55 -1.48 21.98
CA LYS A 385 4.99 -1.53 23.38
C LYS A 385 6.08 -0.50 23.67
N THR A 386 7.03 -0.37 22.76
CA THR A 386 8.14 0.57 22.88
C THR A 386 7.66 2.02 22.79
N ALA A 387 6.78 2.31 21.82
CA ALA A 387 6.26 3.66 21.59
C ALA A 387 5.21 4.09 22.63
N TYR A 388 4.41 3.15 23.16
CA TYR A 388 3.27 3.43 24.04
C TYR A 388 3.22 2.49 25.26
N PRO A 389 4.25 2.47 26.12
CA PRO A 389 4.39 1.48 27.19
C PRO A 389 3.25 1.50 28.22
N ASP A 390 2.62 2.65 28.43
CA ASP A 390 1.51 2.78 29.38
C ASP A 390 0.15 2.37 28.79
N LYS A 391 0.04 2.31 27.46
CA LYS A 391 -1.18 1.89 26.75
C LYS A 391 -1.10 0.45 26.27
N CYS A 392 0.08 0.01 25.85
CA CYS A 392 0.31 -1.35 25.39
C CYS A 392 0.79 -2.24 26.54
N VAL A 393 -0.14 -2.58 27.43
CA VAL A 393 0.08 -3.57 28.48
C VAL A 393 -0.26 -4.95 27.93
N LEU A 394 0.73 -5.83 27.84
CA LEU A 394 0.55 -7.17 27.29
C LEU A 394 -0.38 -8.01 28.20
N PRO A 395 -1.27 -8.85 27.63
CA PRO A 395 -2.20 -9.69 28.38
C PRO A 395 -1.54 -10.96 28.91
N LEU A 396 -1.77 -11.34 30.18
CA LEU A 396 -1.06 -12.44 30.86
C LEU A 396 -1.01 -13.77 30.08
N GLU A 397 -2.06 -14.05 29.30
CA GLU A 397 -2.15 -15.23 28.41
C GLU A 397 -0.98 -15.27 27.40
N LEU A 398 -0.54 -14.11 26.91
CA LEU A 398 0.60 -14.00 26.00
C LEU A 398 1.90 -14.48 26.65
N LYS A 399 2.07 -14.29 27.97
CA LYS A 399 3.28 -14.75 28.67
C LYS A 399 3.39 -16.27 28.67
N ALA A 400 2.29 -16.97 28.96
CA ALA A 400 2.24 -18.42 28.91
C ALA A 400 2.48 -18.92 27.47
N TRP A 401 1.81 -18.29 26.50
CA TRP A 401 1.99 -18.62 25.09
C TRP A 401 3.43 -18.43 24.60
N LEU A 402 4.10 -17.34 24.98
CA LEU A 402 5.51 -17.08 24.62
C LEU A 402 6.44 -18.19 25.12
N GLN A 403 6.22 -18.70 26.34
CA GLN A 403 7.02 -19.80 26.90
C GLN A 403 6.87 -21.08 26.08
N ASP A 404 5.64 -21.42 25.70
CA ASP A 404 5.34 -22.59 24.89
C ASP A 404 5.90 -22.44 23.46
N GLU A 405 5.76 -21.26 22.87
CA GLU A 405 6.28 -20.94 21.53
C GLU A 405 7.81 -20.98 21.51
N HIS A 406 8.50 -20.41 22.51
CA HIS A 406 9.96 -20.53 22.60
C HIS A 406 10.41 -21.99 22.68
N ALA A 407 9.71 -22.83 23.45
CA ALA A 407 10.01 -24.25 23.56
C ALA A 407 9.81 -25.00 22.23
N SER A 408 8.75 -24.68 21.48
CA SER A 408 8.48 -25.29 20.18
C SER A 408 9.57 -24.92 19.15
N LEU A 409 10.03 -23.67 19.18
CA LEU A 409 11.06 -23.15 18.28
C LEU A 409 12.44 -23.80 18.50
N LEU A 410 12.77 -24.31 19.70
CA LEU A 410 14.08 -24.92 19.98
C LEU A 410 14.40 -26.12 19.06
N SER A 411 13.38 -26.82 18.57
CA SER A 411 13.52 -27.95 17.64
C SER A 411 13.76 -27.57 16.18
N LEU A 412 13.57 -26.29 15.84
CA LEU A 412 13.71 -25.77 14.48
C LEU A 412 15.07 -25.08 14.34
N SER A 413 16.08 -25.80 13.85
CA SER A 413 17.35 -25.23 13.37
C SER A 413 17.34 -25.16 11.85
N ASP A 414 17.98 -24.14 11.26
CA ASP A 414 18.19 -23.99 9.81
C ASP A 414 16.96 -23.63 8.95
N VAL A 415 15.93 -23.00 9.53
CA VAL A 415 14.80 -22.43 8.78
C VAL A 415 15.03 -20.92 8.57
N ASP A 416 14.96 -20.45 7.33
CA ASP A 416 15.14 -19.03 7.01
C ASP A 416 14.11 -18.15 7.75
N GLY A 417 14.56 -17.03 8.31
CA GLY A 417 13.72 -16.11 9.11
C GLY A 417 13.38 -16.56 10.54
N ILE A 418 13.71 -17.79 10.96
CA ILE A 418 13.35 -18.27 12.31
C ILE A 418 14.06 -17.53 13.44
N GLU A 419 15.32 -17.13 13.24
CA GLU A 419 16.10 -16.38 14.22
C GLU A 419 15.55 -14.96 14.41
N GLU A 420 15.05 -14.36 13.33
CA GLU A 420 14.41 -13.05 13.40
C GLU A 420 13.09 -13.13 14.18
N TYR A 421 12.33 -14.21 13.98
CA TYR A 421 11.14 -14.47 14.78
C TYR A 421 11.46 -14.68 16.26
N ARG A 422 12.48 -15.50 16.58
CA ARG A 422 12.96 -15.66 17.98
C ARG A 422 13.35 -14.33 18.61
N HIS A 423 14.08 -13.50 17.87
CA HIS A 423 14.47 -12.17 18.34
C HIS A 423 13.25 -11.30 18.63
N ALA A 424 12.29 -11.23 17.70
CA ALA A 424 11.06 -10.45 17.89
C ALA A 424 10.25 -10.92 19.11
N LEU A 425 10.20 -12.23 19.39
CA LEU A 425 9.53 -12.77 20.58
C LEU A 425 10.29 -12.42 21.88
N ASN A 426 11.62 -12.51 21.89
CA ASN A 426 12.42 -12.18 23.08
C ASN A 426 12.27 -10.71 23.50
N GLU A 427 12.09 -9.82 22.53
CA GLU A 427 11.90 -8.38 22.77
C GLU A 427 10.50 -8.02 23.29
N LEU A 428 9.55 -8.97 23.27
CA LEU A 428 8.27 -8.83 23.97
C LEU A 428 8.48 -9.08 25.47
N ASP A 429 9.33 -8.26 26.08
CA ASP A 429 9.84 -8.45 27.45
C ASP A 429 8.69 -8.44 28.47
N TYR A 430 8.64 -9.42 29.38
CA TYR A 430 7.44 -9.72 30.18
C TYR A 430 7.67 -9.85 31.68
#